data_AF-A0A953Z4U6-F1
#
_entry.id   AF-A0A953Z4U6-F1
#
_cell.length_a   1.000
_cell.length_b   1.000
_cell.length_c   1.000
_cell.angle_alpha   90.00
_cell.angle_beta   90.00
_cell.angle_gamma   90.00
#
_symmetry.space_group_name_H-M   'P 1'
#
loop_
_entity.id
_entity.type
_entity.pdbx_description
1 polymer ?
#
loop_
_entity_poly.entity_id
_entity_poly.type
_entity_poly.pdbx_seq_one_letter_code
_entity_poly.pdbx_strand_id
1 'polypeptide(L)' 'FNRGKELPDPAKRLRGSGSLARWIEVENAATLDRPEVVSLFESAIARNPVPFARAGRGSLVIRPTKAKRRRGSGRD' A
#
# COMPACT_ATOMS: atom_id res chain seq x y z
N PHE A 1 -4.37 -3.27 13.30
CA PHE A 1 -3.35 -3.75 12.34
C PHE A 1 -3.08 -2.71 11.24
N ASN A 2 -4.07 -2.33 10.42
CA ASN A 2 -3.86 -1.32 9.37
C ASN A 2 -3.73 0.10 9.93
N ARG A 3 -2.54 0.70 9.78
CA ARG A 3 -2.23 2.11 10.11
C ARG A 3 -1.87 2.97 8.88
N GLY A 4 -2.18 2.48 7.68
CA GLY A 4 -1.81 3.14 6.42
C GLY A 4 -2.39 4.54 6.25
N LYS A 5 -3.50 4.87 6.93
CA LYS A 5 -4.05 6.24 6.98
C LYS A 5 -3.03 7.25 7.51
N GLU A 6 -2.27 6.89 8.54
CA GLU A 6 -1.41 7.81 9.28
C GLU A 6 -0.06 8.06 8.60
N LEU A 7 0.28 7.31 7.55
CA LEU A 7 1.56 7.41 6.84
C LEU A 7 1.77 8.84 6.29
N PRO A 8 2.91 9.51 6.51
CA PRO A 8 3.12 10.83 5.93
C PRO A 8 3.16 10.73 4.40
N ASP A 9 2.53 11.68 3.71
CA ASP A 9 2.53 11.75 2.25
C ASP A 9 2.77 13.19 1.80
N PRO A 10 4.01 13.71 1.98
CA PRO A 10 4.33 15.11 1.71
C PRO A 10 4.16 15.47 0.23
N ALA A 11 4.42 14.51 -0.67
CA ALA A 11 4.26 14.67 -2.10
C ALA A 11 2.80 14.47 -2.58
N LYS A 12 1.88 14.16 -1.67
CA LYS A 12 0.43 13.97 -1.93
C LYS A 12 0.16 12.99 -3.07
N ARG A 13 0.89 11.87 -3.12
CA ARG A 13 0.74 10.85 -4.16
C ARG A 13 -0.36 9.84 -3.85
N LEU A 14 -0.69 9.65 -2.58
CA LEU A 14 -1.69 8.69 -2.16
C LEU A 14 -3.10 9.22 -2.40
N ARG A 15 -3.93 8.40 -3.05
CA ARG A 15 -5.33 8.63 -3.37
C ARG A 15 -6.26 8.00 -2.35
N GLY A 16 -7.50 8.50 -2.35
CA GLY A 16 -8.58 8.09 -1.45
C GLY A 16 -8.55 8.83 -0.11
N SER A 17 -9.74 9.08 0.47
CA SER A 17 -9.90 9.70 1.80
C SER A 17 -9.52 8.75 2.96
N GLY A 18 -9.42 7.45 2.67
CA GLY A 18 -8.78 6.43 3.49
C GLY A 18 -9.25 6.35 4.94
N SER A 19 -10.42 5.74 5.20
CA SER A 19 -10.79 5.37 6.58
C SER A 19 -9.82 4.33 7.17
N LEU A 20 -9.26 3.45 6.33
CA LEU A 20 -8.32 2.39 6.72
C LEU A 20 -6.95 2.52 6.04
N ALA A 21 -6.91 2.86 4.74
CA ALA A 21 -5.69 3.01 3.97
C ALA A 21 -5.89 3.96 2.78
N ARG A 22 -4.80 4.57 2.33
CA ARG A 22 -4.70 5.30 1.06
C ARG A 22 -3.84 4.50 0.09
N TRP A 23 -3.90 4.80 -1.20
CA TRP A 23 -3.33 3.95 -2.25
C TRP A 23 -2.76 4.77 -3.41
N ILE A 24 -1.80 4.23 -4.15
CA ILE A 24 -1.25 4.82 -5.38
C ILE A 24 -1.47 3.84 -6.54
N GLU A 25 -1.65 4.34 -7.77
CA GLU A 25 -1.53 3.47 -8.95
C GLU A 25 -0.09 3.03 -9.12
N VAL A 26 0.11 1.78 -9.47
CA VAL A 26 1.39 1.28 -9.95
C VAL A 26 1.19 0.91 -11.42
N GLU A 27 1.55 1.83 -12.31
CA GLU A 27 1.42 1.64 -13.76
C GLU A 27 2.42 0.59 -14.28
N ASN A 28 3.62 0.61 -13.71
CA ASN A 28 4.72 -0.28 -14.05
C ASN A 28 5.75 -0.30 -12.90
N ALA A 29 6.78 -1.15 -13.04
CA ALA A 29 7.84 -1.29 -12.05
C ALA A 29 8.55 0.04 -11.74
N ALA A 30 8.79 0.88 -12.75
CA ALA A 30 9.45 2.18 -12.57
C ALA A 30 8.66 3.15 -11.69
N THR A 31 7.36 2.92 -11.47
CA THR A 31 6.58 3.68 -10.48
C THR A 31 7.10 3.46 -9.06
N LEU A 32 7.60 2.25 -8.75
CA LEU A 32 8.14 1.90 -7.44
C LEU A 32 9.51 2.54 -7.17
N ASP A 33 10.25 2.88 -8.23
CA ASP A 33 11.58 3.50 -8.16
C ASP A 33 11.51 5.03 -8.03
N ARG A 34 10.32 5.63 -8.13
CA ARG A 34 10.14 7.08 -7.95
C ARG A 34 10.59 7.49 -6.54
N PRO A 35 11.43 8.53 -6.37
CA PRO A 35 11.95 8.92 -5.05
C PRO A 35 10.87 9.16 -4.01
N GLU A 36 9.74 9.76 -4.41
CA GLU A 36 8.62 9.99 -3.51
C GLU A 36 7.92 8.69 -3.07
N VAL A 37 7.93 7.65 -3.91
CA VAL A 37 7.36 6.34 -3.57
C VAL A 37 8.31 5.56 -2.65
N VAL A 38 9.61 5.62 -2.91
CA VAL A 38 10.64 5.07 -2.01
C VAL A 38 10.54 5.73 -0.63
N SER A 39 10.36 7.05 -0.56
CA SER A 39 10.17 7.77 0.71
C SER A 39 8.93 7.30 1.50
N LEU A 40 7.85 6.90 0.81
CA LEU A 40 6.68 6.30 1.46
C LEU A 40 7.02 4.95 2.08
N PHE A 41 7.82 4.12 1.41
CA PHE A 41 8.28 2.83 1.97
C PHE A 41 9.15 3.04 3.20
N GLU A 42 10.17 3.89 3.13
CA GLU A 42 11.03 4.20 4.27
C GLU A 42 10.24 4.72 5.48
N SER A 43 9.28 5.62 5.23
CA SER A 43 8.39 6.13 6.28
C SER A 43 7.51 5.03 6.89
N ALA A 44 7.06 4.07 6.08
CA ALA A 44 6.27 2.95 6.56
C ALA A 44 7.11 1.98 7.40
N ILE A 45 8.35 1.72 6.99
CA ILE A 45 9.32 0.87 7.70
C ILE A 45 9.66 1.48 9.06
N ALA A 46 9.99 2.77 9.10
CA ALA A 46 10.34 3.47 10.34
C ALA A 46 9.20 3.48 11.38
N ARG A 47 7.94 3.40 10.92
CA ARG A 47 6.75 3.38 11.77
C ARG A 47 6.30 1.98 12.14
N ASN A 48 6.94 0.94 11.62
CA ASN A 48 6.58 -0.44 11.88
C ASN A 48 7.04 -0.82 13.30
N PRO A 49 6.11 -1.20 14.21
CA PRO A 49 6.48 -1.57 15.58
C PRO A 49 7.30 -2.86 15.65
N VAL A 50 7.25 -3.71 14.62
CA VAL A 50 8.01 -4.95 14.53
C VAL A 50 9.03 -4.81 13.39
N PRO A 51 10.34 -4.71 13.68
CA PRO A 51 11.36 -4.59 12.64
C PRO A 51 11.30 -5.74 11.64
N PHE A 52 11.66 -5.47 10.39
CA PHE A 52 11.89 -6.54 9.43
C PHE A 52 13.11 -7.38 9.82
N ALA A 53 13.10 -8.64 9.41
CA ALA A 53 14.26 -9.51 9.58
C ALA A 53 15.48 -8.88 8.89
N ARG A 54 16.61 -8.83 9.61
CA ARG A 54 17.87 -8.24 9.13
C ARG A 54 18.46 -8.94 7.91
N ALA A 55 18.12 -10.21 7.69
CA ALA A 55 18.60 -11.02 6.58
C ALA A 55 17.56 -12.04 6.12
N GLY A 56 17.76 -12.59 4.92
CA GLY A 56 16.86 -13.53 4.28
C GLY A 56 15.88 -12.88 3.31
N ARG A 57 15.24 -13.69 2.47
CA ARG A 57 14.15 -13.25 1.59
C ARG A 57 12.83 -13.66 2.22
N GLY A 58 11.90 -12.71 2.33
CA GLY A 58 10.52 -13.02 2.69
C GLY A 58 9.85 -13.93 1.65
N SER A 59 8.70 -14.50 1.98
CA SER A 59 7.95 -15.32 1.03
C SER A 59 7.29 -14.44 -0.05
N LEU A 60 7.49 -14.81 -1.32
CA LEU A 60 6.73 -14.23 -2.43
C LEU A 60 5.49 -15.09 -2.68
N VAL A 61 4.31 -14.53 -2.41
CA VAL A 61 3.04 -15.21 -2.63
C VAL A 61 2.27 -14.49 -3.74
N ILE A 62 2.28 -15.04 -4.95
CA ILE A 62 1.46 -14.55 -6.07
C ILE A 62 0.10 -15.25 -5.99
N ARG A 63 -0.96 -14.49 -5.72
CA ARG A 63 -2.33 -15.01 -5.70
C ARG A 63 -3.07 -14.56 -6.96
N PRO A 64 -3.78 -15.46 -7.66
CA PRO A 64 -4.67 -15.04 -8.72
C PRO A 64 -5.79 -14.17 -8.12
N THR A 65 -6.11 -13.08 -8.80
CA THR A 65 -7.22 -12.22 -8.39
C THR A 65 -8.54 -12.92 -8.73
N LYS A 66 -9.36 -13.23 -7.72
CA LYS A 66 -10.75 -13.65 -7.97
C LYS A 66 -11.52 -12.48 -8.59
N ALA A 67 -12.42 -12.79 -9.54
CA ALA A 67 -13.29 -11.79 -10.16
C ALA A 67 -13.95 -10.89 -9.10
N LYS A 68 -13.92 -9.58 -9.32
CA LYS A 68 -14.53 -8.59 -8.43
C LYS A 68 -16.01 -8.93 -8.26
N ARG A 69 -16.43 -9.37 -7.06
CA ARG A 69 -17.87 -9.53 -6.76
C ARG A 69 -18.53 -8.15 -6.92
N ARG A 70 -19.41 -8.01 -7.91
CA ARG A 70 -20.34 -6.88 -7.98
C ARG A 70 -21.18 -6.93 -6.72
N ARG A 71 -21.02 -5.92 -5.83
CA ARG A 71 -22.01 -5.68 -4.79
C ARG A 71 -23.30 -5.38 -5.54
N GLY A 72 -24.33 -6.20 -5.35
CA GLY A 72 -25.64 -5.94 -5.94
C GLY A 72 -26.06 -4.54 -5.58
N SER A 73 -26.48 -3.76 -6.56
CA SER A 73 -27.16 -2.49 -6.31
C SER A 73 -28.40 -2.81 -5.48
N GLY A 74 -28.34 -2.51 -4.19
CA GLY A 74 -29.53 -2.45 -3.36
C GLY A 74 -30.45 -1.40 -3.97
N ARG A 75 -31.55 -1.89 -4.54
CA ARG A 75 -32.73 -1.12 -4.86
C ARG A 75 -33.65 -1.39 -3.69
N ASP A 76 -33.94 -0.37 -2.89
CA ASP A 76 -35.12 -0.19 -2.04
C ASP A 76 -35.20 1.31 -1.71
#